data_AF-A0A9W7GDU8-F1
#
_entry.id   AF-A0A9W7GDU8-F1
#
_cell.length_a   1.000
_cell.length_b   1.000
_cell.length_c   1.000
_cell.angle_alpha   90.00
_cell.angle_beta   90.00
_cell.angle_gamma   90.00
#
_symmetry.space_group_name_H-M   'P 1'
#
loop_
_entity.id
_entity.type
_entity.pdbx_description
1 polymer ?
#
loop_
_entity_poly.entity_id
_entity_poly.type
_entity_poly.pdbx_seq_one_letter_code
_entity_poly.pdbx_strand_id
1 'polypeptide(L)'
;MYMSLRMLPHRLTRETARAPSLSSCLALRSISSPPPKSSPLWSDIQKRVAGILSSVSANIVTATQAVATDVATVTLANVSEGNKIKALKRLDAVETQRLEEVETALSLNEQIAQSKIVDLQLKSEKEMELYASDKERLEKALEEWKEAAEKKNEIMEEMEGAGEGLEEGLGEGEHPVLGVLLSDLGHKKIYKASIEKLASLPVWKKQRIFRVERAEKIALDKLKQKHQVGFPGIITLCEGIDGTLKVLDGQHRVAAMSILKKLKQEAGEKVDSKLTFDPEVILVEVFQEKGQDVNFAEALFTEINRAEPVRLVDMPDAGATPEVHRILRSATENLRVKYNVMFSDSSRCMKPNLNIDTLRDDLFKAEVLSKNGIDNEDDLLLWLENQNSFMERRLKRGLIDAPKRAIAKATKERFFLGLDDKWIVSGKRRRKAKGEKKA
;
A
#
# COMPACT_ATOMS: atom_id res chain seq x y z
N MET A 1 81.34 54.96 1.15
CA MET A 1 81.54 53.76 0.31
C MET A 1 80.40 52.79 0.56
N TYR A 2 80.00 52.08 -0.48
CA TYR A 2 78.74 51.37 -0.71
C TYR A 2 78.32 50.28 0.31
N MET A 3 77.01 49.98 0.23
CA MET A 3 76.27 48.74 0.56
C MET A 3 75.39 48.78 1.83
N SER A 4 74.14 48.31 1.84
CA SER A 4 73.17 47.91 0.81
C SER A 4 71.82 47.69 1.52
N LEU A 5 70.71 48.04 0.85
CA LEU A 5 69.33 47.87 1.31
C LEU A 5 68.87 46.40 1.36
N ARG A 6 67.95 46.07 2.29
CA ARG A 6 66.77 45.18 2.14
C ARG A 6 65.94 45.25 3.44
N MET A 7 64.85 46.02 3.50
CA MET A 7 63.46 45.69 3.10
C MET A 7 62.84 44.51 3.89
N LEU A 8 61.91 44.88 4.79
CA LEU A 8 60.87 44.03 5.40
C LEU A 8 59.95 43.39 4.34
N PRO A 9 59.20 42.35 4.72
CA PRO A 9 57.79 42.40 4.37
C PRO A 9 56.82 41.99 5.50
N HIS A 10 55.71 42.73 5.53
CA HIS A 10 54.39 42.34 6.03
C HIS A 10 53.88 41.02 5.41
N ARG A 11 53.25 40.17 6.22
CA ARG A 11 51.94 39.46 5.99
C ARG A 11 51.92 38.13 6.74
N LEU A 12 50.97 37.97 7.67
CA LEU A 12 50.38 36.67 8.01
C LEU A 12 48.87 36.90 8.21
N THR A 13 48.13 36.73 7.12
CA THR A 13 46.67 36.56 7.11
C THR A 13 46.35 35.08 7.07
N ARG A 14 45.42 34.65 7.94
CA ARG A 14 44.61 33.42 7.93
C ARG A 14 44.82 32.46 6.74
N GLU A 15 45.37 31.28 7.03
CA GLU A 15 45.10 30.04 6.29
C GLU A 15 44.61 28.98 7.28
N THR A 16 43.29 28.90 7.45
CA THR A 16 42.64 27.68 7.92
C THR A 16 42.50 26.76 6.72
N ALA A 17 43.16 25.61 6.78
CA ALA A 17 43.17 24.56 5.79
C ALA A 17 41.75 24.21 5.30
N ARG A 18 41.55 24.27 3.97
CA ARG A 18 40.41 23.66 3.30
C ARG A 18 40.64 22.15 3.32
N ALA A 19 39.78 21.41 4.03
CA ALA A 19 39.63 19.97 3.79
C ALA A 19 39.22 19.76 2.32
N PRO A 20 39.77 18.75 1.62
CA PRO A 20 39.35 18.44 0.26
C PRO A 20 37.85 18.05 0.29
N SER A 21 37.07 18.60 -0.63
CA SER A 21 35.66 18.24 -0.71
C SER A 21 35.54 16.76 -1.09
N LEU A 22 34.72 16.01 -0.35
CA LEU A 22 34.37 14.60 -0.61
C LEU A 22 33.83 14.35 -2.03
N SER A 23 33.50 15.41 -2.79
CA SER A 23 33.08 15.33 -4.18
C SER A 23 34.22 14.97 -5.15
N SER A 24 35.49 15.03 -4.70
CA SER A 24 36.68 14.86 -5.55
C SER A 24 37.14 13.40 -5.70
N CYS A 25 36.78 12.52 -4.77
CA CYS A 25 37.32 11.15 -4.71
C CYS A 25 36.45 10.09 -5.42
N LEU A 26 35.27 10.45 -5.92
CA LEU A 26 34.35 9.52 -6.58
C LEU A 26 34.26 9.77 -8.10
N ALA A 27 35.41 9.82 -8.78
CA ALA A 27 35.44 9.75 -10.23
C ALA A 27 35.21 8.29 -10.68
N LEU A 28 33.94 7.88 -10.73
CA LEU A 28 33.52 6.62 -11.34
C LEU A 28 33.95 6.61 -12.82
N ARG A 29 34.98 5.81 -13.14
CA ARG A 29 35.40 5.57 -14.52
C ARG A 29 34.30 4.79 -15.26
N SER A 30 33.81 5.40 -16.34
CA SER A 30 33.32 4.78 -17.58
C SER A 30 32.58 3.44 -17.43
N ILE A 31 31.27 3.49 -17.23
CA ILE A 31 30.36 2.38 -17.58
C ILE A 31 29.64 2.79 -18.87
N SER A 32 29.72 1.91 -19.87
CA SER A 32 29.06 2.03 -21.16
C SER A 32 27.54 2.11 -20.99
N SER A 33 26.98 3.26 -21.38
CA SER A 33 25.56 3.55 -21.59
C SER A 33 24.60 3.31 -20.39
N PRO A 34 24.16 4.37 -19.68
CA PRO A 34 23.16 4.22 -18.62
C PRO A 34 21.79 3.78 -19.18
N PRO A 35 21.01 2.96 -18.45
CA PRO A 35 19.65 2.59 -18.83
C PRO A 35 18.72 3.83 -18.90
N PRO A 36 17.60 3.76 -19.63
CA PRO A 36 16.70 4.89 -19.81
C PRO A 36 16.18 5.43 -18.47
N LYS A 37 16.33 6.74 -18.26
CA LYS A 37 16.04 7.47 -17.01
C LYS A 37 14.57 7.39 -16.54
N SER A 38 13.68 6.77 -17.30
CA SER A 38 12.25 6.68 -17.01
C SER A 38 11.81 5.41 -16.29
N SER A 39 12.71 4.47 -15.98
CA SER A 39 12.33 3.25 -15.25
C SER A 39 12.06 3.53 -13.76
N PRO A 40 10.87 3.18 -13.22
CA PRO A 40 10.56 3.28 -11.78
C PRO A 40 11.55 2.52 -10.91
N LEU A 41 12.06 1.38 -11.42
CA LEU A 41 13.08 0.56 -10.75
C LEU A 41 14.39 1.32 -10.56
N TRP A 42 14.80 2.12 -11.56
CA TRP A 42 16.02 2.91 -11.48
C TRP A 42 15.93 4.03 -10.43
N SER A 43 14.76 4.66 -10.30
CA SER A 43 14.51 5.66 -9.25
C SER A 43 14.64 5.07 -7.85
N ASP A 44 14.14 3.85 -7.65
CA ASP A 44 14.21 3.18 -6.35
C ASP A 44 15.62 2.67 -6.03
N ILE A 45 16.39 2.21 -7.02
CA ILE A 45 17.81 1.90 -6.87
C ILE A 45 18.58 3.16 -6.45
N GLN A 46 18.36 4.30 -7.10
CA GLN A 46 19.00 5.57 -6.74
C GLN A 46 18.69 6.01 -5.31
N LYS A 47 17.43 5.87 -4.86
CA LYS A 47 17.04 6.17 -3.46
C LYS A 47 17.74 5.26 -2.45
N ARG A 48 17.85 3.96 -2.76
CA ARG A 48 18.52 2.99 -1.87
C ARG A 48 20.02 3.25 -1.77
N VAL A 49 20.68 3.56 -2.89
CA VAL A 49 22.10 3.95 -2.92
C VAL A 49 22.33 5.23 -2.11
N ALA A 50 21.48 6.25 -2.29
CA ALA A 50 21.57 7.49 -1.51
C ALA A 50 21.40 7.25 0.01
N GLY A 51 20.50 6.35 0.41
CA GLY A 51 20.31 5.97 1.81
C GLY A 51 21.54 5.29 2.42
N ILE A 52 22.19 4.39 1.67
CA ILE A 52 23.43 3.72 2.11
C ILE A 52 24.55 4.76 2.31
N LEU A 53 24.75 5.65 1.34
CA LEU A 53 25.78 6.70 1.42
C LEU A 53 25.56 7.65 2.61
N SER A 54 24.30 8.02 2.88
CA SER A 54 23.94 8.84 4.03
C SER A 54 24.25 8.15 5.36
N SER A 55 23.96 6.85 5.49
CA SER A 55 24.28 6.07 6.70
C SER A 55 25.79 5.95 6.94
N VAL A 56 26.59 5.78 5.89
CA VAL A 56 28.06 5.70 6.01
C VAL A 56 28.63 7.05 6.47
N SER A 57 28.15 8.16 5.90
CA SER A 57 28.57 9.50 6.29
C SER A 57 28.27 9.81 7.76
N ALA A 58 27.11 9.42 8.28
CA ALA A 58 26.73 9.63 9.68
C ALA A 58 27.65 8.87 10.67
N ASN A 59 28.06 7.65 10.30
CA ASN A 59 28.97 6.85 11.13
C ASN A 59 30.37 7.49 11.20
N ILE A 60 30.86 8.03 10.08
CA ILE A 60 32.16 8.72 10.02
C ILE A 60 32.16 9.98 10.90
N VAL A 61 31.08 10.77 10.88
CA VAL A 61 30.95 11.98 11.71
C VAL A 61 30.94 11.63 13.21
N THR A 62 30.27 10.54 13.58
CA THR A 62 30.19 10.12 14.98
C THR A 62 31.55 9.64 15.49
N ALA A 63 32.30 8.89 14.66
CA ALA A 63 33.65 8.42 14.99
C ALA A 63 34.64 9.59 15.16
N THR A 64 34.58 10.60 14.27
CA THR A 64 35.46 11.79 14.37
C THR A 64 35.13 12.67 15.58
N GLN A 65 33.87 12.79 15.97
CA GLN A 65 33.48 13.52 17.19
C GLN A 65 34.00 12.85 18.47
N ALA A 66 33.97 11.51 18.56
CA ALA A 66 34.48 10.78 19.72
C ALA A 66 35.99 10.98 19.92
N VAL A 67 36.76 11.02 18.82
CA VAL A 67 38.22 11.26 18.86
C VAL A 67 38.54 12.66 19.39
N ALA A 68 37.79 13.69 18.98
CA ALA A 68 38.01 15.07 19.42
C ALA A 68 37.80 15.25 20.94
N THR A 69 36.84 14.55 21.53
CA THR A 69 36.57 14.61 22.98
C THR A 69 37.67 13.98 23.84
N ASP A 70 38.26 12.87 23.41
CA ASP A 70 39.34 12.20 24.16
C ASP A 70 40.63 13.02 24.22
N VAL A 71 40.99 13.69 23.11
CA VAL A 71 42.19 14.53 23.03
C VAL A 71 42.10 15.74 23.97
N ALA A 72 40.90 16.31 24.12
CA ALA A 72 40.64 17.41 25.04
C ALA A 72 40.76 17.00 26.52
N THR A 73 40.49 15.74 26.87
CA THR A 73 40.60 15.25 28.26
C THR A 73 42.05 14.99 28.70
N VAL A 74 42.99 14.77 27.78
CA VAL A 74 44.41 14.52 28.12
C VAL A 74 45.18 15.83 28.40
N THR A 75 44.62 17.00 28.06
CA THR A 75 45.36 18.27 28.06
C THR A 75 45.25 19.13 29.33
N LEU A 76 44.82 18.60 30.48
CA LEU A 76 44.68 19.41 31.70
C LEU A 76 45.33 18.81 32.96
N ALA A 77 46.23 19.63 33.53
CA ALA A 77 46.80 19.65 34.88
C ALA A 77 48.20 19.04 35.11
N ASN A 78 49.19 19.95 35.28
CA ASN A 78 50.40 19.84 36.09
C ASN A 78 51.43 18.76 35.73
N VAL A 79 52.00 18.84 34.52
CA VAL A 79 53.12 18.00 34.09
C VAL A 79 54.39 18.84 33.92
N SER A 80 55.49 18.46 34.59
CA SER A 80 56.80 19.12 34.49
C SER A 80 57.31 19.15 33.03
N GLU A 81 58.07 20.17 32.66
CA GLU A 81 58.52 20.44 31.27
C GLU A 81 59.09 19.19 30.55
N GLY A 82 59.88 18.37 31.26
CA GLY A 82 60.47 17.14 30.70
C GLY A 82 59.46 16.01 30.46
N ASN A 83 58.37 15.97 31.22
CA ASN A 83 57.29 15.01 31.01
C ASN A 83 56.33 15.45 29.89
N LYS A 84 56.26 16.76 29.57
CA LYS A 84 55.48 17.27 28.43
C LYS A 84 55.99 16.72 27.10
N ILE A 85 57.30 16.67 26.89
CA ILE A 85 57.88 16.17 25.62
C ILE A 85 57.57 14.67 25.44
N LYS A 86 57.67 13.87 26.51
CA LYS A 86 57.30 12.45 26.47
C LYS A 86 55.80 12.24 26.23
N ALA A 87 54.96 13.08 26.82
CA ALA A 87 53.51 13.05 26.60
C ALA A 87 53.15 13.41 25.16
N LEU A 88 53.78 14.44 24.59
CA LEU A 88 53.58 14.85 23.19
C LEU A 88 53.96 13.73 22.21
N LYS A 89 55.12 13.07 22.41
CA LYS A 89 55.52 11.93 21.55
C LYS A 89 54.57 10.74 21.66
N ARG A 90 54.00 10.48 22.83
CA ARG A 90 52.98 9.44 23.01
C ARG A 90 51.67 9.82 22.33
N LEU A 91 51.28 11.09 22.40
CA LEU A 91 50.07 11.60 21.77
C LEU A 91 50.17 11.51 20.24
N ASP A 92 51.31 11.90 19.67
CA ASP A 92 51.61 11.79 18.23
C ASP A 92 51.57 10.33 17.74
N ALA A 93 52.14 9.40 18.51
CA ALA A 93 52.07 7.97 18.20
C ALA A 93 50.63 7.42 18.28
N VAL A 94 49.84 7.83 19.27
CA VAL A 94 48.42 7.45 19.40
C VAL A 94 47.58 8.04 18.27
N GLU A 95 47.85 9.28 17.87
CA GLU A 95 47.17 9.94 16.75
C GLU A 95 47.49 9.22 15.43
N THR A 96 48.76 8.88 15.19
CA THR A 96 49.18 8.11 14.02
C THR A 96 48.51 6.74 13.95
N GLN A 97 48.50 5.98 15.06
CA GLN A 97 47.83 4.68 15.12
C GLN A 97 46.32 4.82 14.87
N ARG A 98 45.66 5.83 15.44
CA ARG A 98 44.23 6.09 15.21
C ARG A 98 43.93 6.47 13.77
N LEU A 99 44.82 7.23 13.11
CA LEU A 99 44.66 7.55 11.68
C LEU A 99 44.74 6.28 10.82
N GLU A 100 45.67 5.36 11.10
CA GLU A 100 45.75 4.06 10.42
C GLU A 100 44.50 3.19 10.67
N GLU A 101 43.95 3.17 11.90
CA GLU A 101 42.70 2.49 12.23
C GLU A 101 41.50 3.09 11.48
N VAL A 102 41.44 4.41 11.35
CA VAL A 102 40.39 5.10 10.58
C VAL A 102 40.54 4.81 9.08
N GLU A 103 41.75 4.82 8.53
CA GLU A 103 42.01 4.54 7.12
C GLU A 103 41.64 3.09 6.76
N THR A 104 42.01 2.13 7.60
CA THR A 104 41.61 0.72 7.43
C THR A 104 40.09 0.52 7.56
N ALA A 105 39.43 1.19 8.49
CA ALA A 105 37.98 1.16 8.63
C ALA A 105 37.25 1.80 7.44
N LEU A 106 37.78 2.89 6.87
CA LEU A 106 37.26 3.51 5.66
C LEU A 106 37.39 2.59 4.45
N SER A 107 38.56 1.97 4.26
CA SER A 107 38.82 1.00 3.19
C SER A 107 37.87 -0.21 3.27
N LEU A 108 37.67 -0.77 4.47
CA LEU A 108 36.71 -1.87 4.68
C LEU A 108 35.27 -1.46 4.38
N ASN A 109 34.85 -0.27 4.82
CA ASN A 109 33.51 0.25 4.53
C ASN A 109 33.29 0.48 3.02
N GLU A 110 34.32 0.94 2.30
CA GLU A 110 34.27 1.08 0.86
C GLU A 110 34.09 -0.28 0.17
N GLN A 111 34.84 -1.31 0.58
CA GLN A 111 34.68 -2.67 0.07
C GLN A 111 33.27 -3.23 0.33
N ILE A 112 32.71 -3.02 1.54
CA ILE A 112 31.34 -3.43 1.88
C ILE A 112 30.31 -2.70 1.00
N ALA A 113 30.52 -1.40 0.76
CA ALA A 113 29.64 -0.61 -0.10
C ALA A 113 29.69 -1.11 -1.55
N GLN A 114 30.88 -1.38 -2.09
CA GLN A 114 31.06 -1.93 -3.43
C GLN A 114 30.42 -3.31 -3.58
N SER A 115 30.61 -4.22 -2.61
CA SER A 115 29.96 -5.54 -2.61
C SER A 115 28.43 -5.44 -2.61
N LYS A 116 27.85 -4.54 -1.80
CA LYS A 116 26.39 -4.32 -1.78
C LYS A 116 25.86 -3.76 -3.11
N ILE A 117 26.63 -2.92 -3.79
CA ILE A 117 26.25 -2.38 -5.11
C ILE A 117 26.18 -3.52 -6.12
N VAL A 118 27.18 -4.40 -6.15
CA VAL A 118 27.21 -5.57 -7.04
C VAL A 118 26.03 -6.52 -6.77
N ASP A 119 25.72 -6.81 -5.50
CA ASP A 119 24.56 -7.65 -5.14
C ASP A 119 23.23 -7.04 -5.58
N LEU A 120 23.09 -5.72 -5.49
CA LEU A 120 21.89 -5.01 -5.94
C LEU A 120 21.77 -5.02 -7.47
N GLN A 121 22.89 -4.90 -8.20
CA GLN A 121 22.93 -5.01 -9.65
C GLN A 121 22.51 -6.42 -10.09
N LEU A 122 23.09 -7.46 -9.50
CA LEU A 122 22.75 -8.86 -9.81
C LEU A 122 21.27 -9.19 -9.52
N LYS A 123 20.71 -8.65 -8.43
CA LYS A 123 19.27 -8.79 -8.14
C LYS A 123 18.41 -8.08 -9.18
N SER A 124 18.79 -6.87 -9.58
CA SER A 124 18.07 -6.12 -10.61
C SER A 124 18.11 -6.81 -11.96
N GLU A 125 19.23 -7.43 -12.34
CA GLU A 125 19.34 -8.19 -13.59
C GLU A 125 18.43 -9.41 -13.60
N LYS A 126 18.40 -10.19 -12.51
CA LYS A 126 17.50 -11.33 -12.35
C LYS A 126 16.02 -10.94 -12.38
N GLU A 127 15.67 -9.81 -11.77
CA GLU A 127 14.30 -9.29 -11.83
C GLU A 127 13.94 -8.90 -13.27
N MET A 128 14.83 -8.23 -14.01
CA MET A 128 14.61 -7.87 -15.41
C MET A 128 14.49 -9.09 -16.33
N GLU A 129 15.27 -10.15 -16.10
CA GLU A 129 15.16 -11.41 -16.83
C GLU A 129 13.81 -12.10 -16.58
N LEU A 130 13.33 -12.10 -15.33
CA LEU A 130 12.00 -12.60 -14.99
C LEU A 130 10.90 -11.80 -15.68
N TYR A 131 10.99 -10.46 -15.66
CA TYR A 131 10.03 -9.60 -16.37
C TYR A 131 10.05 -9.83 -17.88
N ALA A 132 11.21 -10.07 -18.49
CA ALA A 132 11.30 -10.38 -19.91
C ALA A 132 10.62 -11.72 -20.23
N SER A 133 10.83 -12.74 -19.41
CA SER A 133 10.19 -14.05 -19.56
C SER A 133 8.66 -13.95 -19.38
N ASP A 134 8.18 -13.20 -18.39
CA ASP A 134 6.75 -12.99 -18.18
C ASP A 134 6.11 -12.18 -19.31
N LYS A 135 6.81 -11.18 -19.85
CA LYS A 135 6.35 -10.40 -21.02
C LYS A 135 6.16 -11.31 -22.24
N GLU A 136 7.12 -12.19 -22.52
CA GLU A 136 7.04 -13.13 -23.64
C GLU A 136 5.87 -14.12 -23.46
N ARG A 137 5.66 -14.64 -22.25
CA ARG A 137 4.50 -15.50 -21.93
C ARG A 137 3.17 -14.78 -22.16
N LEU A 138 3.10 -13.51 -21.80
CA LEU A 138 1.87 -12.71 -21.91
C LEU A 138 1.58 -12.31 -23.36
N GLU A 139 2.61 -12.00 -24.15
CA GLU A 139 2.49 -11.78 -25.60
C GLU A 139 2.02 -13.04 -26.32
N LYS A 140 2.56 -14.22 -25.95
CA LYS A 140 2.11 -15.49 -26.50
C LYS A 140 0.66 -15.81 -26.14
N ALA A 141 0.28 -15.64 -24.87
CA ALA A 141 -1.09 -15.87 -24.42
C ALA A 141 -2.09 -14.91 -25.07
N LEU A 142 -1.69 -13.67 -25.36
CA LEU A 142 -2.52 -12.70 -26.07
C LEU A 142 -2.75 -13.13 -27.52
N GLU A 143 -1.74 -13.66 -28.19
CA GLU A 143 -1.86 -14.14 -29.57
C GLU A 143 -2.75 -15.40 -29.65
N GLU A 144 -2.53 -16.37 -28.76
CA GLU A 144 -3.40 -17.56 -28.62
C GLU A 144 -4.87 -17.16 -28.36
N TRP A 145 -5.09 -16.09 -27.57
CA TRP A 145 -6.43 -15.58 -27.31
C TRP A 145 -7.07 -14.91 -28.54
N LYS A 146 -6.29 -14.18 -29.36
CA LYS A 146 -6.80 -13.60 -30.61
C LYS A 146 -7.17 -14.69 -31.61
N GLU A 147 -6.31 -15.69 -31.82
CA GLU A 147 -6.61 -16.83 -32.70
C GLU A 147 -7.86 -17.59 -32.24
N ALA A 148 -8.03 -17.77 -30.93
CA ALA A 148 -9.22 -18.41 -30.37
C ALA A 148 -10.49 -17.54 -30.56
N ALA A 149 -10.35 -16.21 -30.49
CA ALA A 149 -11.46 -15.28 -30.73
C ALA A 149 -11.88 -15.25 -32.21
N GLU A 150 -10.91 -15.27 -33.13
CA GLU A 150 -11.16 -15.34 -34.58
C GLU A 150 -11.87 -16.64 -34.96
N LYS A 151 -11.36 -17.80 -34.49
CA LYS A 151 -12.03 -19.10 -34.69
C LYS A 151 -13.43 -19.12 -34.11
N LYS A 152 -13.65 -18.47 -32.96
CA LYS A 152 -14.98 -18.38 -32.37
C LYS A 152 -15.93 -17.54 -33.22
N ASN A 153 -15.45 -16.46 -33.82
CA ASN A 153 -16.26 -15.65 -34.74
C ASN A 153 -16.60 -16.42 -36.01
N GLU A 154 -15.65 -17.17 -36.60
CA GLU A 154 -15.92 -18.02 -37.77
C GLU A 154 -17.01 -19.05 -37.48
N ILE A 155 -16.93 -19.76 -36.34
CA ILE A 155 -17.96 -20.73 -35.92
C ILE A 155 -19.32 -20.06 -35.70
N MET A 156 -19.32 -18.84 -35.17
CA MET A 156 -20.54 -18.09 -34.87
C MET A 156 -21.22 -17.61 -36.15
N GLU A 157 -20.45 -17.16 -37.16
CA GLU A 157 -20.97 -16.83 -38.50
C GLU A 157 -21.53 -18.08 -39.21
N GLU A 158 -20.89 -19.24 -39.07
CA GLU A 158 -21.42 -20.51 -39.60
C GLU A 158 -22.72 -20.95 -38.90
N MET A 159 -22.85 -20.73 -37.59
CA MET A 159 -24.08 -21.06 -36.85
C MET A 159 -25.22 -20.09 -37.15
N GLU A 160 -24.94 -18.81 -37.39
CA GLU A 160 -25.96 -17.82 -37.77
C GLU A 160 -26.56 -18.13 -39.16
N GLY A 161 -25.78 -18.70 -40.08
CA GLY A 161 -26.28 -19.16 -41.39
C GLY A 161 -27.18 -20.41 -41.33
N ALA A 162 -27.16 -21.17 -40.24
CA ALA A 162 -27.97 -22.38 -40.04
C ALA A 162 -29.22 -22.15 -39.17
N GLY A 163 -29.45 -20.92 -38.71
CA GLY A 163 -30.38 -20.58 -37.64
C GLY A 163 -31.81 -20.17 -38.01
N GLU A 164 -32.27 -20.34 -39.26
CA GLU A 164 -33.64 -19.95 -39.67
C GLU A 164 -34.75 -20.99 -39.34
N GLY A 165 -34.46 -22.02 -38.53
CA GLY A 165 -35.38 -23.18 -38.39
C GLY A 165 -35.80 -23.61 -36.98
N LEU A 166 -35.46 -22.89 -35.91
CA LEU A 166 -35.67 -23.37 -34.52
C LEU A 166 -36.31 -22.31 -33.62
N GLU A 167 -37.56 -21.97 -33.92
CA GLU A 167 -38.43 -21.17 -33.04
C GLU A 167 -39.54 -22.00 -32.37
N GLU A 168 -39.40 -23.33 -32.34
CA GLU A 168 -40.37 -24.20 -31.68
C GLU A 168 -40.04 -24.42 -30.19
N GLY A 169 -40.71 -23.64 -29.33
CA GLY A 169 -41.12 -24.12 -28.01
C GLY A 169 -40.29 -23.68 -26.81
N LEU A 170 -39.83 -22.42 -26.74
CA LEU A 170 -39.45 -21.86 -25.43
C LEU A 170 -40.72 -21.74 -24.58
N GLY A 171 -40.77 -22.45 -23.45
CA GLY A 171 -41.88 -22.37 -22.51
C GLY A 171 -42.10 -20.93 -22.05
N GLU A 172 -43.36 -20.55 -21.83
CA GLU A 172 -43.73 -19.24 -21.28
C GLU A 172 -42.88 -18.94 -20.03
N GLY A 173 -41.90 -18.03 -20.15
CA GLY A 173 -41.03 -17.61 -19.04
C GLY A 173 -39.53 -17.93 -19.17
N GLU A 174 -39.06 -18.53 -20.26
CA GLU A 174 -37.62 -18.69 -20.50
C GLU A 174 -37.01 -17.51 -21.25
N HIS A 175 -35.95 -16.92 -20.69
CA HIS A 175 -35.15 -15.91 -21.38
C HIS A 175 -34.08 -16.61 -22.25
N PRO A 176 -33.90 -16.23 -23.53
CA PRO A 176 -33.01 -16.95 -24.46
C PRO A 176 -31.57 -17.06 -23.94
N VAL A 177 -31.05 -15.96 -23.39
CA VAL A 177 -29.71 -15.91 -22.78
C VAL A 177 -29.67 -16.33 -21.31
N LEU A 178 -30.68 -16.03 -20.50
CA LEU A 178 -30.59 -16.21 -19.05
C LEU A 178 -31.26 -17.49 -18.53
N GLY A 179 -31.95 -18.25 -19.40
CA GLY A 179 -32.66 -19.46 -19.01
C GLY A 179 -33.93 -19.17 -18.23
N VAL A 180 -34.19 -19.98 -17.21
CA VAL A 180 -35.46 -20.00 -16.48
C VAL A 180 -35.62 -18.75 -15.61
N LEU A 181 -36.74 -18.03 -15.76
CA LEU A 181 -37.17 -17.00 -14.82
C LEU A 181 -37.62 -17.65 -13.50
N LEU A 182 -36.99 -17.30 -12.40
CA LEU A 182 -37.34 -17.81 -11.07
C LEU A 182 -38.33 -16.90 -10.35
N SER A 183 -38.18 -15.59 -10.50
CA SER A 183 -39.04 -14.61 -9.83
C SER A 183 -39.01 -13.26 -10.55
N ASP A 184 -40.17 -12.62 -10.67
CA ASP A 184 -40.29 -11.22 -11.06
C ASP A 184 -40.72 -10.40 -9.84
N LEU A 185 -39.89 -9.44 -9.44
CA LEU A 185 -40.14 -8.55 -8.29
C LEU A 185 -40.66 -7.18 -8.72
N GLY A 186 -41.00 -7.00 -10.00
CA GLY A 186 -41.51 -5.77 -10.62
C GLY A 186 -40.43 -4.71 -10.88
N HIS A 187 -39.47 -4.55 -9.97
CA HIS A 187 -38.31 -3.64 -10.11
C HIS A 187 -37.05 -4.36 -10.61
N LYS A 188 -36.99 -5.69 -10.47
CA LYS A 188 -35.95 -6.56 -11.00
C LYS A 188 -36.49 -7.97 -11.20
N LYS A 189 -35.83 -8.75 -12.05
CA LYS A 189 -36.12 -10.16 -12.32
C LYS A 189 -34.96 -11.03 -11.85
N ILE A 190 -35.23 -12.26 -11.43
CA ILE A 190 -34.24 -13.23 -11.00
C ILE A 190 -34.27 -14.41 -11.95
N TYR A 191 -33.13 -14.72 -12.55
CA TYR A 191 -32.99 -15.83 -13.49
C TYR A 191 -31.99 -16.87 -12.99
N LYS A 192 -32.14 -18.09 -13.50
CA LYS A 192 -31.19 -19.18 -13.38
C LYS A 192 -30.42 -19.32 -14.69
N ALA A 193 -29.20 -18.78 -14.72
CA ALA A 193 -28.34 -18.78 -15.90
C ALA A 193 -27.16 -19.76 -15.77
N SER A 194 -26.63 -20.19 -16.91
CA SER A 194 -25.37 -20.96 -16.97
C SER A 194 -24.17 -20.03 -17.06
N ILE A 195 -23.01 -20.51 -16.60
CA ILE A 195 -21.78 -19.70 -16.62
C ILE A 195 -21.30 -19.37 -18.03
N GLU A 196 -21.55 -20.23 -19.03
CA GLU A 196 -21.19 -19.99 -20.43
C GLU A 196 -21.86 -18.73 -20.94
N LYS A 197 -23.18 -18.68 -20.75
CA LYS A 197 -24.00 -17.56 -21.23
C LYS A 197 -23.59 -16.28 -20.50
N LEU A 198 -23.36 -16.34 -19.18
CA LEU A 198 -22.91 -15.17 -18.41
C LEU A 198 -21.52 -14.68 -18.81
N ALA A 199 -20.57 -15.59 -19.07
CA ALA A 199 -19.21 -15.24 -19.47
C ALA A 199 -19.15 -14.63 -20.89
N SER A 200 -20.16 -14.89 -21.72
CA SER A 200 -20.30 -14.28 -23.05
C SER A 200 -20.84 -12.84 -23.02
N LEU A 201 -21.47 -12.41 -21.92
CA LEU A 201 -22.09 -11.09 -21.84
C LEU A 201 -21.04 -9.97 -21.78
N PRO A 202 -21.28 -8.84 -22.46
CA PRO A 202 -20.42 -7.66 -22.35
C PRO A 202 -20.50 -7.05 -20.94
N VAL A 203 -19.36 -6.56 -20.44
CA VAL A 203 -19.31 -5.79 -19.20
C VAL A 203 -19.64 -4.33 -19.47
N TRP A 204 -20.58 -3.75 -18.71
CA TRP A 204 -20.97 -2.35 -18.84
C TRP A 204 -19.79 -1.40 -18.61
N LYS A 205 -19.40 -0.64 -19.64
CA LYS A 205 -18.33 0.38 -19.66
C LYS A 205 -16.96 -0.06 -19.08
N LYS A 206 -16.73 -1.35 -18.80
CA LYS A 206 -15.51 -1.89 -18.15
C LYS A 206 -15.06 -1.07 -16.92
N GLN A 207 -16.02 -0.61 -16.11
CA GLN A 207 -15.79 0.37 -15.03
C GLN A 207 -14.78 -0.07 -13.96
N ARG A 208 -14.60 -1.38 -13.79
CA ARG A 208 -13.54 -1.94 -12.96
C ARG A 208 -12.52 -2.61 -13.86
N ILE A 209 -11.25 -2.30 -13.63
CA ILE A 209 -10.13 -2.99 -14.29
C ILE A 209 -10.26 -4.49 -13.99
N PHE A 210 -10.46 -5.27 -15.05
CA PHE A 210 -10.43 -6.72 -14.95
C PHE A 210 -8.99 -7.16 -14.68
N ARG A 211 -8.83 -8.09 -13.73
CA ARG A 211 -7.53 -8.62 -13.30
C ARG A 211 -7.69 -10.12 -13.16
N VAL A 212 -7.01 -10.87 -14.01
CA VAL A 212 -7.13 -12.33 -14.08
C VAL A 212 -6.68 -12.94 -12.76
N GLU A 213 -5.60 -12.43 -12.18
CA GLU A 213 -5.02 -12.91 -10.92
C GLU A 213 -6.02 -12.78 -9.76
N ARG A 214 -6.87 -11.75 -9.79
CA ARG A 214 -7.94 -11.59 -8.80
C ARG A 214 -9.02 -12.66 -8.97
N ALA A 215 -9.42 -12.97 -10.21
CA ALA A 215 -10.41 -14.01 -10.49
C ALA A 215 -9.87 -15.40 -10.12
N GLU A 216 -8.61 -15.69 -10.46
CA GLU A 216 -7.90 -16.91 -10.05
C GLU A 216 -7.83 -17.04 -8.54
N LYS A 217 -7.46 -15.97 -7.83
CA LYS A 217 -7.44 -15.97 -6.37
C LYS A 217 -8.82 -16.27 -5.78
N ILE A 218 -9.88 -15.66 -6.32
CA ILE A 218 -11.26 -15.95 -5.90
C ILE A 218 -11.60 -17.43 -6.14
N ALA A 219 -11.26 -17.98 -7.30
CA ALA A 219 -11.49 -19.39 -7.62
C ALA A 219 -10.71 -20.33 -6.66
N LEU A 220 -9.43 -20.07 -6.44
CA LEU A 220 -8.59 -20.84 -5.52
C LEU A 220 -9.06 -20.74 -4.07
N ASP A 221 -9.45 -19.55 -3.61
CA ASP A 221 -10.02 -19.37 -2.28
C ASP A 221 -11.33 -20.13 -2.14
N LYS A 222 -12.15 -20.17 -3.21
CA LYS A 222 -13.38 -20.97 -3.27
C LYS A 222 -13.10 -22.47 -3.17
N LEU A 223 -12.07 -22.98 -3.87
CA LEU A 223 -11.65 -24.39 -3.80
C LEU A 223 -11.18 -24.79 -2.40
N LYS A 224 -10.54 -23.86 -1.67
CA LYS A 224 -10.04 -24.10 -0.31
C LYS A 224 -11.12 -24.06 0.76
N GLN A 225 -12.27 -23.45 0.48
CA GLN A 225 -13.37 -23.35 1.45
C GLN A 225 -13.93 -24.74 1.75
N LYS A 226 -13.88 -25.12 3.04
CA LYS A 226 -14.44 -26.40 3.52
C LYS A 226 -15.97 -26.40 3.56
N HIS A 227 -16.58 -25.21 3.62
CA HIS A 227 -18.02 -25.05 3.71
C HIS A 227 -18.64 -24.91 2.32
N GLN A 228 -19.72 -25.66 2.09
CA GLN A 228 -20.48 -25.72 0.85
C GLN A 228 -21.40 -24.51 0.64
N VAL A 229 -20.89 -23.30 0.89
CA VAL A 229 -21.59 -22.09 0.46
C VAL A 229 -21.35 -21.91 -1.03
N GLY A 230 -22.37 -21.52 -1.80
CA GLY A 230 -22.20 -21.09 -3.20
C GLY A 230 -21.30 -19.86 -3.32
N PHE A 231 -21.18 -19.28 -4.52
CA PHE A 231 -20.52 -17.98 -4.64
C PHE A 231 -21.32 -16.92 -3.86
N PRO A 232 -20.70 -16.22 -2.89
CA PRO A 232 -21.41 -15.18 -2.17
C PRO A 232 -21.67 -13.97 -3.08
N GLY A 233 -22.84 -13.36 -2.86
CA GLY A 233 -23.34 -12.23 -3.62
C GLY A 233 -23.97 -12.62 -4.96
N ILE A 234 -24.88 -11.78 -5.45
CA ILE A 234 -25.59 -11.96 -6.72
C ILE A 234 -24.82 -11.28 -7.87
N ILE A 235 -24.87 -11.84 -9.08
CA ILE A 235 -24.40 -11.14 -10.29
C ILE A 235 -25.53 -10.24 -10.77
N THR A 236 -25.22 -8.96 -10.94
CA THR A 236 -26.19 -7.94 -11.34
C THR A 236 -26.02 -7.62 -12.81
N LEU A 237 -27.09 -7.81 -13.56
CA LEU A 237 -27.19 -7.48 -14.99
C LEU A 237 -28.11 -6.29 -15.19
N CYS A 238 -27.85 -5.55 -16.26
CA CYS A 238 -28.76 -4.53 -16.79
C CYS A 238 -29.24 -4.99 -18.16
N GLU A 239 -30.55 -4.92 -18.38
CA GLU A 239 -31.19 -5.17 -19.66
C GLU A 239 -31.65 -3.83 -20.23
N GLY A 240 -31.10 -3.45 -21.39
CA GLY A 240 -31.49 -2.23 -22.10
C GLY A 240 -32.87 -2.33 -22.73
N ILE A 241 -33.39 -1.21 -23.24
CA ILE A 241 -34.68 -1.15 -23.95
C ILE A 241 -34.69 -2.07 -25.19
N ASP A 242 -33.53 -2.27 -25.79
CA ASP A 242 -33.28 -3.15 -26.93
C ASP A 242 -33.13 -4.64 -26.55
N GLY A 243 -33.31 -4.98 -25.28
CA GLY A 243 -33.07 -6.32 -24.75
C GLY A 243 -31.58 -6.66 -24.59
N THR A 244 -30.66 -5.71 -24.82
CA THR A 244 -29.22 -6.00 -24.67
C THR A 244 -28.84 -6.17 -23.21
N LEU A 245 -28.24 -7.31 -22.89
CA LEU A 245 -27.77 -7.63 -21.55
C LEU A 245 -26.32 -7.21 -21.35
N LYS A 246 -26.05 -6.55 -20.22
CA LYS A 246 -24.70 -6.14 -19.80
C LYS A 246 -24.45 -6.51 -18.35
N VAL A 247 -23.26 -7.02 -18.04
CA VAL A 247 -22.83 -7.28 -16.65
C VAL A 247 -22.49 -5.96 -15.97
N LEU A 248 -23.17 -5.65 -14.88
CA LEU A 248 -23.00 -4.40 -14.14
C LEU A 248 -22.12 -4.57 -12.89
N ASP A 249 -22.35 -5.65 -12.11
CA ASP A 249 -21.45 -6.08 -11.03
C ASP A 249 -21.21 -7.60 -11.06
N GLY A 250 -20.05 -8.00 -10.55
CA GLY A 250 -19.68 -9.42 -10.46
C GLY A 250 -18.76 -9.94 -11.58
N GLN A 251 -18.16 -9.07 -12.40
CA GLN A 251 -17.27 -9.50 -13.50
C GLN A 251 -16.15 -10.48 -13.06
N HIS A 252 -15.49 -10.24 -11.92
CA HIS A 252 -14.44 -11.13 -11.42
C HIS A 252 -15.01 -12.44 -10.87
N ARG A 253 -16.28 -12.45 -10.42
CA ARG A 253 -16.98 -13.66 -9.97
C ARG A 253 -17.37 -14.53 -11.15
N VAL A 254 -17.90 -13.92 -12.22
CA VAL A 254 -18.15 -14.61 -13.50
C VAL A 254 -16.85 -15.27 -13.98
N ALA A 255 -15.76 -14.51 -14.09
CA ALA A 255 -14.48 -15.07 -14.50
C ALA A 255 -13.96 -16.19 -13.57
N ALA A 256 -14.08 -16.02 -12.25
CA ALA A 256 -13.69 -17.05 -11.28
C ALA A 256 -14.50 -18.34 -11.46
N MET A 257 -15.81 -18.24 -11.71
CA MET A 257 -16.68 -19.39 -11.98
C MET A 257 -16.32 -20.08 -13.30
N SER A 258 -15.96 -19.33 -14.35
CA SER A 258 -15.45 -19.90 -15.60
C SER A 258 -14.15 -20.67 -15.38
N ILE A 259 -13.22 -20.14 -14.57
CA ILE A 259 -11.98 -20.83 -14.19
C ILE A 259 -12.29 -22.13 -13.44
N LEU A 260 -13.21 -22.09 -12.46
CA LEU A 260 -13.60 -23.30 -11.74
C LEU A 260 -14.23 -24.36 -12.63
N LYS A 261 -15.05 -23.97 -13.60
CA LYS A 261 -15.63 -24.93 -14.55
C LYS A 261 -14.54 -25.62 -15.36
N LYS A 262 -13.56 -24.86 -15.88
CA LYS A 262 -12.41 -25.42 -16.60
C LYS A 262 -11.61 -26.40 -15.74
N LEU A 263 -11.27 -26.00 -14.51
CA LEU A 263 -10.56 -26.86 -13.57
C LEU A 263 -11.34 -28.15 -13.25
N LYS A 264 -12.68 -28.07 -13.16
CA LYS A 264 -13.54 -29.25 -12.97
C LYS A 264 -13.51 -30.17 -14.20
N GLN A 265 -13.56 -29.61 -15.41
CA GLN A 265 -13.46 -30.37 -16.66
C GLN A 265 -12.11 -31.07 -16.81
N GLU A 266 -11.01 -30.36 -16.53
CA GLU A 266 -9.64 -30.88 -16.63
C GLU A 266 -9.36 -32.00 -15.61
N ALA A 267 -9.90 -31.87 -14.40
CA ALA A 267 -9.68 -32.87 -13.35
C ALA A 267 -10.58 -34.12 -13.48
N GLY A 268 -11.59 -34.07 -14.37
CA GLY A 268 -12.57 -35.13 -14.62
C GLY A 268 -13.48 -35.44 -13.42
N GLU A 269 -14.26 -36.51 -13.53
CA GLU A 269 -15.18 -37.01 -12.46
C GLU A 269 -14.46 -37.43 -11.16
N LYS A 270 -13.12 -37.39 -11.11
CA LYS A 270 -12.36 -37.79 -9.91
C LYS A 270 -12.29 -36.70 -8.82
N VAL A 271 -12.71 -35.47 -9.11
CA VAL A 271 -12.76 -34.34 -8.12
C VAL A 271 -14.14 -34.18 -7.47
N ASP A 272 -15.05 -35.12 -7.71
CA ASP A 272 -16.49 -34.88 -7.68
C ASP A 272 -17.19 -35.09 -6.31
N SER A 273 -16.53 -34.79 -5.19
CA SER A 273 -17.22 -34.81 -3.87
C SER A 273 -17.09 -33.54 -3.04
N LYS A 274 -16.17 -32.62 -3.40
CA LYS A 274 -15.93 -31.41 -2.58
C LYS A 274 -16.42 -30.11 -3.22
N LEU A 275 -16.52 -30.02 -4.55
CA LEU A 275 -17.14 -28.87 -5.19
C LEU A 275 -18.65 -29.08 -5.35
N THR A 276 -19.42 -28.47 -4.47
CA THR A 276 -20.89 -28.34 -4.62
C THR A 276 -21.30 -27.20 -5.55
N PHE A 277 -20.34 -26.64 -6.29
CA PHE A 277 -20.62 -25.59 -7.27
C PHE A 277 -21.13 -26.23 -8.56
N ASP A 278 -22.39 -25.95 -8.90
CA ASP A 278 -22.98 -26.30 -10.18
C ASP A 278 -22.85 -25.10 -11.14
N PRO A 279 -22.01 -25.20 -12.19
CA PRO A 279 -21.84 -24.11 -13.15
C PRO A 279 -23.10 -23.81 -13.99
N GLU A 280 -24.09 -24.70 -13.99
CA GLU A 280 -25.35 -24.54 -14.73
C GLU A 280 -26.43 -23.82 -13.91
N VAL A 281 -26.15 -23.54 -12.62
CA VAL A 281 -27.14 -22.99 -11.68
C VAL A 281 -26.58 -21.74 -11.03
N ILE A 282 -26.52 -20.64 -11.78
CA ILE A 282 -26.11 -19.34 -11.27
C ILE A 282 -27.32 -18.42 -11.20
N LEU A 283 -27.59 -17.91 -10.00
CA LEU A 283 -28.61 -16.91 -9.77
C LEU A 283 -28.10 -15.54 -10.20
N VAL A 284 -28.84 -14.90 -11.09
CA VAL A 284 -28.57 -13.52 -11.54
C VAL A 284 -29.78 -12.65 -11.33
N GLU A 285 -29.55 -11.40 -10.95
CA GLU A 285 -30.59 -10.39 -10.92
C GLU A 285 -30.46 -9.47 -12.13
N VAL A 286 -31.59 -9.15 -12.75
CA VAL A 286 -31.68 -8.35 -13.96
C VAL A 286 -32.55 -7.14 -13.68
N PHE A 287 -31.97 -5.97 -13.85
CA PHE A 287 -32.70 -4.71 -13.82
C PHE A 287 -33.01 -4.29 -15.24
N GLN A 288 -34.30 -4.10 -15.53
CA GLN A 288 -34.78 -3.69 -16.85
C GLN A 288 -34.87 -2.18 -16.91
N GLU A 289 -34.25 -1.58 -17.92
CA GLU A 289 -34.36 -0.15 -18.20
C GLU A 289 -35.81 0.17 -18.60
N LYS A 290 -36.47 1.04 -17.82
CA LYS A 290 -37.83 1.49 -18.10
C LYS A 290 -37.80 2.92 -18.64
N GLY A 291 -38.29 3.11 -19.86
CA GLY A 291 -38.34 4.43 -20.50
C GLY A 291 -36.99 4.86 -21.09
N GLN A 292 -36.81 6.15 -21.34
CA GLN A 292 -35.64 6.71 -22.05
C GLN A 292 -34.53 7.19 -21.09
N ASP A 293 -34.37 6.58 -19.91
CA ASP A 293 -33.31 6.99 -18.98
C ASP A 293 -31.95 6.44 -19.42
N VAL A 294 -31.28 7.21 -20.28
CA VAL A 294 -29.95 6.91 -20.83
C VAL A 294 -28.89 6.64 -19.74
N ASN A 295 -29.14 7.07 -18.49
CA ASN A 295 -28.22 6.92 -17.37
C ASN A 295 -28.62 5.82 -16.38
N PHE A 296 -29.63 5.00 -16.68
CA PHE A 296 -30.15 3.98 -15.77
C PHE A 296 -29.06 3.05 -15.24
N ALA A 297 -28.25 2.47 -16.13
CA ALA A 297 -27.15 1.60 -15.75
C ALA A 297 -26.08 2.31 -14.89
N GLU A 298 -25.86 3.61 -15.10
CA GLU A 298 -24.92 4.41 -14.32
C GLU A 298 -25.44 4.73 -12.92
N ALA A 299 -26.72 5.07 -12.81
CA ALA A 299 -27.39 5.26 -11.54
C ALA A 299 -27.37 3.97 -10.72
N LEU A 300 -27.75 2.83 -11.32
CA LEU A 300 -27.74 1.53 -10.67
C LEU A 300 -26.33 1.09 -10.26
N PHE A 301 -25.34 1.26 -11.14
CA PHE A 301 -23.94 0.98 -10.79
C PHE A 301 -23.47 1.84 -9.61
N THR A 302 -23.81 3.13 -9.63
CA THR A 302 -23.46 4.05 -8.54
C THR A 302 -24.13 3.63 -7.24
N GLU A 303 -25.39 3.22 -7.28
CA GLU A 303 -26.14 2.73 -6.11
C GLU A 303 -25.50 1.48 -5.50
N ILE A 304 -25.19 0.46 -6.32
CA ILE A 304 -24.50 -0.76 -5.88
C ILE A 304 -23.15 -0.43 -5.23
N ASN A 305 -22.39 0.49 -5.82
CA ASN A 305 -21.08 0.87 -5.31
C ASN A 305 -21.13 1.90 -4.17
N ARG A 306 -22.30 2.47 -3.88
CA ARG A 306 -22.50 3.37 -2.74
C ARG A 306 -22.53 2.60 -1.42
N ALA A 307 -22.83 1.30 -1.46
CA ALA A 307 -22.71 0.43 -0.31
C ALA A 307 -21.27 0.50 0.22
N GLU A 308 -21.09 1.06 1.42
CA GLU A 308 -19.77 1.20 2.01
C GLU A 308 -19.20 -0.18 2.35
N PRO A 309 -17.90 -0.43 2.08
CA PRO A 309 -17.26 -1.68 2.48
C PRO A 309 -17.40 -1.89 3.99
N VAL A 310 -17.76 -3.09 4.40
CA VAL A 310 -17.75 -3.49 5.81
C VAL A 310 -16.35 -3.26 6.37
N ARG A 311 -16.26 -2.45 7.44
CA ARG A 311 -14.98 -2.12 8.07
C ARG A 311 -14.43 -3.34 8.79
N LEU A 312 -13.11 -3.40 8.94
CA LEU A 312 -12.47 -4.58 9.56
C LEU A 312 -12.95 -4.77 10.99
N VAL A 313 -13.12 -3.66 11.73
CA VAL A 313 -13.69 -3.66 13.09
C VAL A 313 -15.06 -4.35 13.19
N ASP A 314 -15.85 -4.34 12.11
CA ASP A 314 -17.21 -4.88 12.05
C ASP A 314 -17.27 -6.29 11.43
N MET A 315 -16.15 -6.87 10.99
CA MET A 315 -16.11 -8.22 10.40
C MET A 315 -16.26 -9.31 11.47
N PRO A 316 -17.10 -10.34 11.24
CA PRO A 316 -17.12 -11.52 12.10
C PRO A 316 -15.77 -12.27 11.99
N ASP A 317 -15.26 -12.75 13.12
CA ASP A 317 -14.01 -13.51 13.30
C ASP A 317 -12.68 -12.78 13.05
N ALA A 318 -12.62 -11.91 12.04
CA ALA A 318 -11.43 -11.10 11.73
C ALA A 318 -11.44 -9.71 12.39
N GLY A 319 -12.59 -9.29 12.91
CA GLY A 319 -12.80 -7.96 13.47
C GLY A 319 -12.65 -7.87 14.99
N ALA A 320 -13.26 -6.84 15.57
CA ALA A 320 -13.23 -6.63 17.01
C ALA A 320 -14.04 -7.70 17.75
N THR A 321 -13.57 -8.09 18.94
CA THR A 321 -14.42 -8.82 19.88
C THR A 321 -15.62 -7.96 20.27
N PRO A 322 -16.76 -8.54 20.70
CA PRO A 322 -17.94 -7.77 21.10
C PRO A 322 -17.62 -6.70 22.15
N GLU A 323 -16.70 -7.00 23.06
CA GLU A 323 -16.25 -6.06 24.09
C GLU A 323 -15.41 -4.91 23.52
N VAL A 324 -14.44 -5.20 22.65
CA VAL A 324 -13.67 -4.16 21.95
C VAL A 324 -14.60 -3.29 21.10
N HIS A 325 -15.59 -3.90 20.44
CA HIS A 325 -16.60 -3.21 19.65
C HIS A 325 -17.40 -2.22 20.51
N ARG A 326 -17.87 -2.67 21.67
CA ARG A 326 -18.58 -1.85 22.66
C ARG A 326 -17.74 -0.65 23.09
N ILE A 327 -16.49 -0.87 23.52
CA ILE A 327 -15.59 0.20 23.97
C ILE A 327 -15.34 1.22 22.85
N LEU A 328 -14.98 0.77 21.64
CA LEU A 328 -14.73 1.65 20.49
C LEU A 328 -15.99 2.44 20.12
N ARG A 329 -17.15 1.79 20.05
CA ARG A 329 -18.43 2.43 19.70
C ARG A 329 -18.82 3.47 20.73
N SER A 330 -18.87 3.12 22.02
CA SER A 330 -19.26 4.05 23.09
C SER A 330 -18.33 5.27 23.16
N ALA A 331 -17.02 5.06 23.20
CA ALA A 331 -16.06 6.15 23.35
C ALA A 331 -16.05 7.10 22.13
N THR A 332 -16.12 6.56 20.91
CA THR A 332 -16.16 7.39 19.70
C THR A 332 -17.49 8.12 19.54
N GLU A 333 -18.60 7.55 20.01
CA GLU A 333 -19.90 8.22 20.03
C GLU A 333 -19.93 9.35 21.07
N ASN A 334 -19.42 9.14 22.28
CA ASN A 334 -19.27 10.19 23.28
C ASN A 334 -18.38 11.34 22.76
N LEU A 335 -17.30 11.01 22.04
CA LEU A 335 -16.47 12.00 21.37
C LEU A 335 -17.24 12.76 20.27
N ARG A 336 -18.07 12.06 19.48
CA ARG A 336 -18.92 12.66 18.44
C ARG A 336 -19.93 13.62 19.03
N VAL A 337 -20.63 13.24 20.10
CA VAL A 337 -21.59 14.10 20.80
C VAL A 337 -20.91 15.36 21.30
N LYS A 338 -19.71 15.25 21.87
CA LYS A 338 -18.94 16.38 22.39
C LYS A 338 -18.47 17.36 21.30
N TYR A 339 -18.11 16.86 20.12
CA TYR A 339 -17.58 17.65 19.00
C TYR A 339 -18.41 17.52 17.72
N ASN A 340 -19.74 17.59 17.81
CA ASN A 340 -20.66 17.23 16.72
C ASN A 340 -20.36 17.90 15.36
N VAL A 341 -19.98 19.19 15.33
CA VAL A 341 -19.66 19.97 14.11
C VAL A 341 -18.43 19.44 13.37
N MET A 342 -17.60 18.65 14.07
CA MET A 342 -16.35 18.09 13.57
C MET A 342 -16.49 16.66 13.06
N PHE A 343 -17.67 16.05 13.21
CA PHE A 343 -17.97 14.76 12.63
C PHE A 343 -18.84 14.89 11.39
N SER A 344 -18.60 14.03 10.41
CA SER A 344 -19.36 13.96 9.15
C SER A 344 -19.71 12.51 8.85
N ASP A 345 -20.91 12.30 8.32
CA ASP A 345 -21.37 10.98 7.92
C ASP A 345 -20.63 10.47 6.68
N SER A 346 -20.00 11.35 5.90
CA SER A 346 -19.22 10.96 4.72
C SER A 346 -17.87 10.35 5.13
N SER A 347 -17.60 9.12 4.71
CA SER A 347 -16.28 8.49 4.80
C SER A 347 -15.19 9.23 4.02
N ARG A 348 -15.55 10.13 3.10
CA ARG A 348 -14.64 11.02 2.35
C ARG A 348 -14.65 12.45 2.89
N CYS A 349 -14.89 12.65 4.18
CA CYS A 349 -14.91 13.98 4.77
C CYS A 349 -13.53 14.67 4.69
N MET A 350 -13.55 15.97 4.39
CA MET A 350 -12.31 16.76 4.34
C MET A 350 -11.84 17.13 5.74
N LYS A 351 -10.51 17.13 5.94
CA LYS A 351 -9.89 17.65 7.17
C LYS A 351 -10.40 19.06 7.47
N PRO A 352 -10.75 19.36 8.73
CA PRO A 352 -10.44 18.62 9.95
C PRO A 352 -11.55 17.66 10.40
N ASN A 353 -12.56 17.42 9.57
CA ASN A 353 -13.68 16.56 9.96
C ASN A 353 -13.25 15.10 10.02
N LEU A 354 -13.93 14.33 10.89
CA LEU A 354 -13.78 12.88 10.99
C LEU A 354 -15.09 12.16 10.67
N ASN A 355 -14.97 10.93 10.19
CA ASN A 355 -16.09 9.99 10.09
C ASN A 355 -15.95 8.96 11.23
N ILE A 356 -17.05 8.71 11.95
CA ILE A 356 -17.02 7.88 13.16
C ILE A 356 -16.62 6.44 12.86
N ASP A 357 -17.14 5.83 11.79
CA ASP A 357 -16.84 4.45 11.43
C ASP A 357 -15.38 4.29 11.00
N THR A 358 -14.85 5.27 10.27
CA THR A 358 -13.43 5.33 9.89
C THR A 358 -12.54 5.46 11.13
N LEU A 359 -12.90 6.33 12.07
CA LEU A 359 -12.15 6.48 13.33
C LEU A 359 -12.13 5.16 14.13
N ARG A 360 -13.26 4.46 14.27
CA ARG A 360 -13.30 3.15 14.97
C ARG A 360 -12.39 2.13 14.29
N ASP A 361 -12.46 2.04 12.97
CA ASP A 361 -11.65 1.11 12.18
C ASP A 361 -10.15 1.42 12.28
N ASP A 362 -9.78 2.71 12.27
CA ASP A 362 -8.38 3.14 12.42
C ASP A 362 -7.84 2.88 13.82
N LEU A 363 -8.63 3.14 14.87
CA LEU A 363 -8.27 2.80 16.25
C LEU A 363 -8.08 1.29 16.44
N PHE A 364 -8.95 0.49 15.82
CA PHE A 364 -8.86 -0.97 15.84
C PHE A 364 -7.61 -1.48 15.11
N LYS A 365 -7.39 -1.04 13.86
CA LYS A 365 -6.21 -1.41 13.05
C LYS A 365 -4.90 -1.01 13.71
N ALA A 366 -4.87 0.13 14.39
CA ALA A 366 -3.70 0.59 15.11
C ALA A 366 -3.51 -0.11 16.46
N GLU A 367 -4.43 -1.00 16.86
CA GLU A 367 -4.39 -1.75 18.12
C GLU A 367 -4.30 -0.81 19.34
N VAL A 368 -5.02 0.31 19.30
CA VAL A 368 -4.91 1.37 20.33
C VAL A 368 -5.21 0.84 21.72
N LEU A 369 -6.26 0.04 21.87
CA LEU A 369 -6.68 -0.51 23.16
C LEU A 369 -5.58 -1.38 23.79
N SER A 370 -5.09 -2.38 23.06
CA SER A 370 -4.07 -3.31 23.58
C SER A 370 -2.71 -2.64 23.79
N LYS A 371 -2.31 -1.69 22.92
CA LYS A 371 -1.03 -0.98 23.06
C LYS A 371 -0.98 -0.03 24.26
N ASN A 372 -2.12 0.54 24.62
CA ASN A 372 -2.22 1.51 25.71
C ASN A 372 -2.77 0.91 27.00
N GLY A 373 -3.19 -0.36 26.99
CA GLY A 373 -3.78 -1.02 28.16
C GLY A 373 -5.12 -0.41 28.55
N ILE A 374 -5.94 -0.07 27.55
CA ILE A 374 -7.27 0.52 27.73
C ILE A 374 -8.29 -0.62 27.70
N ASP A 375 -9.07 -0.76 28.77
CA ASP A 375 -10.03 -1.85 28.96
C ASP A 375 -11.49 -1.37 29.12
N ASN A 376 -11.72 -0.06 29.13
CA ASN A 376 -13.06 0.52 29.24
C ASN A 376 -13.24 1.77 28.36
N GLU A 377 -14.49 2.20 28.20
CA GLU A 377 -14.89 3.30 27.32
C GLU A 377 -14.43 4.68 27.81
N ASP A 378 -14.43 4.93 29.12
CA ASP A 378 -14.01 6.20 29.71
C ASP A 378 -12.50 6.43 29.53
N ASP A 379 -11.69 5.38 29.71
CA ASP A 379 -10.25 5.43 29.49
C ASP A 379 -9.90 5.68 28.03
N LEU A 380 -10.65 5.10 27.08
CA LEU A 380 -10.47 5.39 25.66
C LEU A 380 -10.83 6.84 25.34
N LEU A 381 -11.94 7.34 25.89
CA LEU A 381 -12.36 8.73 25.71
C LEU A 381 -11.31 9.70 26.26
N LEU A 382 -10.84 9.47 27.48
CA LEU A 382 -9.78 10.27 28.10
C LEU A 382 -8.49 10.23 27.28
N TRP A 383 -8.12 9.06 26.75
CA TRP A 383 -6.97 8.93 25.87
C TRP A 383 -7.15 9.75 24.59
N LEU A 384 -8.31 9.70 23.94
CA LEU A 384 -8.62 10.50 22.75
C LEU A 384 -8.54 12.00 23.01
N GLU A 385 -9.02 12.47 24.17
CA GLU A 385 -8.90 13.87 24.57
C GLU A 385 -7.44 14.29 24.79
N ASN A 386 -6.63 13.43 25.41
CA ASN A 386 -5.20 13.66 25.56
C ASN A 386 -4.49 13.74 24.21
N GLN A 387 -4.88 12.89 23.25
CA GLN A 387 -4.39 12.97 21.87
C GLN A 387 -4.82 14.27 21.19
N ASN A 388 -6.04 14.75 21.45
CA ASN A 388 -6.52 16.02 20.91
C ASN A 388 -5.68 17.20 21.41
N SER A 389 -5.39 17.26 22.72
CA SER A 389 -4.48 18.27 23.29
C SER A 389 -3.05 18.12 22.80
N PHE A 390 -2.57 16.89 22.57
CA PHE A 390 -1.26 16.66 21.97
C PHE A 390 -1.18 17.22 20.54
N MET A 391 -2.22 17.01 19.74
CA MET A 391 -2.34 17.54 18.39
C MET A 391 -2.40 19.07 18.37
N GLU A 392 -3.11 19.68 19.31
CA GLU A 392 -3.09 21.14 19.50
C GLU A 392 -1.66 21.67 19.73
N ARG A 393 -0.88 21.01 20.60
CA ARG A 393 0.52 21.40 20.86
C ARG A 393 1.40 21.25 19.63
N ARG A 394 1.21 20.19 18.83
CA ARG A 394 1.93 19.99 17.57
C ARG A 394 1.59 21.08 16.56
N LEU A 395 0.32 21.46 16.45
CA LEU A 395 -0.13 22.57 15.60
C LEU A 395 0.56 23.88 16.00
N LYS A 396 0.57 24.23 17.28
CA LYS A 396 1.22 25.45 17.80
C LYS A 396 2.73 25.50 17.53
N ARG A 397 3.37 24.34 17.39
CA ARG A 397 4.79 24.20 17.04
C ARG A 397 5.06 24.20 15.53
N GLY A 398 4.04 24.31 14.69
CA GLY A 398 4.18 24.22 13.24
C GLY A 398 4.53 22.81 12.74
N LEU A 399 4.22 21.76 13.52
CA LEU A 399 4.53 20.36 13.17
C LEU A 399 3.41 19.64 12.42
N ILE A 400 2.36 20.37 12.04
CA ILE A 400 1.21 19.86 11.29
C ILE A 400 1.06 20.72 10.05
N ASP A 401 1.17 20.08 8.89
CA ASP A 401 0.89 20.70 7.60
C ASP A 401 -0.57 20.44 7.24
N ALA A 402 -1.41 21.46 7.40
CA ALA A 402 -2.84 21.41 7.10
C ALA A 402 -3.31 22.74 6.48
N PRO A 403 -4.34 22.72 5.61
CA PRO A 403 -4.89 23.94 5.03
C PRO A 403 -5.32 24.96 6.10
N LYS A 404 -5.05 26.25 5.89
CA LYS A 404 -5.41 27.32 6.84
C LYS A 404 -6.89 27.30 7.25
N ARG A 405 -7.78 26.97 6.31
CA ARG A 405 -9.23 26.83 6.59
C ARG A 405 -9.52 25.69 7.57
N ALA A 406 -8.82 24.56 7.43
CA ALA A 406 -8.97 23.43 8.33
C ALA A 406 -8.44 23.75 9.74
N ILE A 407 -7.27 24.40 9.81
CA ILE A 407 -6.68 24.88 11.07
C ILE A 407 -7.61 25.86 11.79
N ALA A 408 -8.18 26.82 11.06
CA ALA A 408 -9.11 27.79 11.62
C ALA A 408 -10.37 27.11 12.18
N LYS A 409 -10.96 26.16 11.44
CA LYS A 409 -12.12 25.38 11.91
C LYS A 409 -11.78 24.53 13.14
N ALA A 410 -10.68 23.79 13.11
CA ALA A 410 -10.20 23.00 14.24
C ALA A 410 -9.95 23.85 15.50
N THR A 411 -9.38 25.03 15.34
CA THR A 411 -9.11 25.96 16.44
C THR A 411 -10.39 26.52 17.03
N LYS A 412 -11.36 26.88 16.18
CA LYS A 412 -12.68 27.37 16.59
C LYS A 412 -13.43 26.34 17.44
N GLU A 413 -13.46 25.09 16.99
CA GLU A 413 -14.20 24.00 17.65
C GLU A 413 -13.35 23.24 18.69
N ARG A 414 -12.10 23.67 18.93
CA ARG A 414 -11.11 23.02 19.83
C ARG A 414 -10.90 21.52 19.57
N PHE A 415 -10.92 21.12 18.29
CA PHE A 415 -10.79 19.72 17.87
C PHE A 415 -9.75 19.57 16.76
N PHE A 416 -8.68 18.85 17.04
CA PHE A 416 -7.44 18.78 16.26
C PHE A 416 -7.11 17.37 15.78
N LEU A 417 -7.83 16.34 16.23
CA LEU A 417 -7.58 14.94 15.85
C LEU A 417 -7.68 14.73 14.32
N GLY A 418 -8.62 15.39 13.64
CA GLY A 418 -8.80 15.26 12.19
C GLY A 418 -7.82 16.04 11.31
N LEU A 419 -6.79 16.68 11.88
CA LEU A 419 -5.78 17.41 11.09
C LEU A 419 -4.71 16.47 10.48
N ASP A 420 -4.36 15.37 11.14
CA ASP A 420 -3.29 14.46 10.73
C ASP A 420 -3.47 13.10 11.41
N ASP A 421 -3.49 11.99 10.68
CA ASP A 421 -3.80 10.66 11.24
C ASP A 421 -2.60 10.02 11.95
N LYS A 422 -1.41 10.64 11.84
CA LYS A 422 -0.16 10.12 12.42
C LYS A 422 -0.20 9.98 13.95
N TRP A 423 -1.09 10.69 14.65
CA TRP A 423 -1.19 10.54 16.11
C TRP A 423 -1.63 9.14 16.52
N ILE A 424 -2.47 8.48 15.72
CA ILE A 424 -2.99 7.13 15.99
C ILE A 424 -1.84 6.11 16.07
N VAL A 425 -0.87 6.21 15.15
CA VAL A 425 0.27 5.27 15.07
C VAL A 425 1.42 5.65 16.01
N SER A 426 1.48 6.91 16.46
CA SER A 426 2.63 7.46 17.20
C SER A 426 2.76 7.01 18.66
N GLY A 427 1.90 6.11 19.13
CA GLY A 427 1.97 5.50 20.46
C GLY A 427 3.29 4.79 20.67
N LYS A 428 4.31 5.51 21.15
CA LYS A 428 5.59 4.94 21.56
C LYS A 428 5.28 3.81 22.52
N ARG A 429 5.70 2.59 22.18
CA ARG A 429 5.80 1.48 23.16
C ARG A 429 6.48 2.08 24.38
N ARG A 430 5.72 2.30 25.46
CA ARG A 430 6.31 2.53 26.78
C ARG A 430 7.21 1.33 26.96
N ARG A 431 8.52 1.49 26.77
CA ARG A 431 9.49 0.48 27.13
C ARG A 431 9.21 0.28 28.61
N LYS A 432 8.53 -0.82 28.99
CA LYS A 432 8.41 -1.23 30.39
C LYS A 432 9.83 -1.10 30.91
N ALA A 433 10.04 -0.14 31.80
CA ALA A 433 11.33 -0.02 32.46
C ALA A 433 11.57 -1.40 33.07
N LYS A 434 12.55 -2.13 32.54
CA LYS A 434 13.00 -3.41 33.07
C LYS A 434 13.59 -3.08 34.44
N GLY A 435 12.70 -3.02 35.42
CA GLY A 435 12.94 -2.65 36.80
C GLY A 435 12.22 -3.61 37.74
N GLU A 436 11.93 -4.83 37.29
CA GLU A 436 11.87 -5.96 38.22
C GLU A 436 13.32 -6.33 38.55
N LYS A 437 13.85 -5.68 39.59
CA LYS A 437 14.93 -6.27 40.36
C LYS A 437 14.39 -7.61 40.86
N LYS A 438 14.90 -8.71 40.32
CA LYS A 438 14.78 -10.02 40.98
C LYS A 438 15.33 -9.84 42.40
N ALA A 439 14.46 -10.01 43.38
CA ALA A 439 14.85 -10.31 44.75
C ALA A 439 15.24 -11.79 44.84
#